data_AF-A0A7U9SAL2-F1
#
_entry.id   AF-A0A7U9SAL2-F1
#
_cell.length_a   1.000
_cell.length_b   1.000
_cell.length_c   1.000
_cell.angle_alpha   90.00
_cell.angle_beta   90.00
_cell.angle_gamma   90.00
#
_symmetry.space_group_name_H-M   'P 1'
#
loop_
_entity.id
_entity.type
_entity.pdbx_description
1 polymer ?
#
loop_
_entity_poly.entity_id
_entity_poly.type
_entity_poly.pdbx_seq_one_letter_code
_entity_poly.pdbx_strand_id
1 'polypeptide(L)'
;MEKYKVQLKISRGRFSYLHPERNKHITGRMLGTHYDEAYLLKRFEEHATKKESPKKKTLSDEYHNKAKPPAIQHPNSLQEEPIAIQFIKSDLRLVIDLQNCVKAQQNSVYANKVKLSNHLSTNSFVNQNTKDGSGRST
;
A
#
# COMPACT_ATOMS: atom_id res chain seq x y z
N MET A 1 -16.54 12.37 20.08
CA MET A 1 -16.26 12.99 18.75
C MET A 1 -14.81 13.52 18.64
N GLU A 2 -14.09 13.71 19.74
CA GLU A 2 -12.75 14.34 19.73
C GLU A 2 -11.62 13.50 19.12
N LYS A 3 -11.82 12.18 19.02
CA LYS A 3 -10.78 11.23 18.61
C LYS A 3 -10.22 11.50 17.20
N TYR A 4 -11.02 12.06 16.30
CA TYR A 4 -10.64 12.21 14.89
C TYR A 4 -10.61 13.67 14.41
N LYS A 5 -11.09 14.63 15.23
CA LYS A 5 -11.14 16.07 14.90
C LYS A 5 -11.68 16.37 13.48
N VAL A 6 -12.57 15.53 12.96
CA VAL A 6 -13.19 15.70 11.65
C VAL A 6 -14.43 16.58 11.79
N GLN A 7 -14.52 17.63 10.98
CA GLN A 7 -15.71 18.48 10.93
C GLN A 7 -16.62 18.03 9.78
N LEU A 8 -17.88 17.74 10.09
CA LEU A 8 -18.89 17.38 9.10
C LEU A 8 -19.69 18.63 8.70
N LYS A 9 -19.91 18.79 7.39
CA LYS A 9 -20.73 19.84 6.80
C LYS A 9 -21.77 19.22 5.88
N ILE A 10 -23.03 19.61 6.04
CA ILE A 10 -24.15 19.15 5.22
C ILE A 10 -24.62 20.31 4.36
N SER A 11 -24.77 20.09 3.05
CA SER A 11 -25.31 21.07 2.12
C SER A 11 -26.09 20.36 1.02
N ARG A 12 -27.36 20.77 0.80
CA ARG A 12 -28.22 20.23 -0.27
C ARG A 12 -28.31 18.69 -0.26
N GLY A 13 -28.43 18.08 0.92
CA GLY A 13 -28.48 16.63 1.09
C GLY A 13 -27.16 15.88 0.82
N ARG A 14 -26.04 16.61 0.73
CA ARG A 14 -24.72 16.03 0.49
C ARG A 14 -23.79 16.29 1.65
N PHE A 15 -23.09 15.24 2.08
CA PHE A 15 -22.07 15.33 3.10
C PHE A 15 -20.75 15.80 2.52
N SER A 16 -20.09 16.67 3.25
CA SER A 16 -18.70 17.06 3.03
C SER A 16 -18.01 17.04 4.38
N TYR A 17 -16.73 16.69 4.43
CA TYR A 17 -16.00 16.73 5.69
C TYR A 17 -14.63 17.38 5.53
N LEU A 18 -14.17 17.97 6.62
CA LEU A 18 -12.84 18.57 6.74
C LEU A 18 -12.00 17.68 7.65
N HIS A 19 -10.89 17.17 7.09
CA HIS A 19 -9.89 16.41 7.83
C HIS A 19 -8.89 17.39 8.48
N PRO A 20 -8.44 17.17 9.72
CA PRO A 20 -7.50 18.08 10.40
C PRO A 20 -6.18 18.29 9.65
N GLU A 21 -5.73 17.31 8.88
CA GLU A 21 -4.51 17.41 8.06
C GLU A 21 -4.73 18.13 6.72
N ARG A 22 -5.97 18.59 6.43
CA ARG A 22 -6.31 19.20 5.15
C ARG A 22 -6.98 20.57 5.34
N ASN A 23 -6.56 21.52 4.52
CA ASN A 23 -7.12 22.89 4.54
C ASN A 23 -8.45 23.02 3.77
N LYS A 24 -8.86 21.99 3.03
CA LYS A 24 -10.05 22.00 2.16
C LYS A 24 -10.98 20.85 2.52
N HIS A 25 -12.28 21.06 2.29
CA HIS A 25 -13.29 20.03 2.48
C HIS A 25 -13.19 18.98 1.37
N ILE A 26 -13.35 17.71 1.75
CA ILE A 26 -13.62 16.63 0.81
C ILE A 26 -15.13 16.70 0.55
N THR A 27 -15.48 17.01 -0.70
CA THR A 27 -16.86 17.29 -1.09
C THR A 27 -17.62 16.02 -1.40
N GLY A 28 -18.95 16.04 -1.27
CA GLY A 28 -19.80 14.88 -1.62
C GLY A 28 -19.57 14.36 -3.04
N ARG A 29 -19.19 15.22 -4.00
CA ARG A 29 -18.84 14.79 -5.37
C ARG A 29 -17.60 13.89 -5.40
N MET A 30 -16.62 14.16 -4.54
CA MET A 30 -15.41 13.33 -4.42
C MET A 30 -15.66 12.03 -3.66
N LEU A 31 -16.61 12.05 -2.72
CA LEU A 31 -16.99 10.86 -1.95
C LEU A 31 -17.81 9.86 -2.77
N GLY A 32 -18.53 10.35 -3.77
CA GLY A 32 -19.40 9.53 -4.60
C GLY A 32 -20.71 9.18 -3.89
N THR A 33 -21.45 8.24 -4.47
CA THR A 33 -22.82 7.89 -4.05
C THR A 33 -22.88 7.10 -2.76
N HIS A 34 -21.77 6.49 -2.33
CA HIS A 34 -21.64 5.76 -1.07
C HIS A 34 -21.70 6.65 0.18
N TYR A 35 -21.71 7.97 0.00
CA TYR A 35 -21.80 8.93 1.09
C TYR A 35 -22.88 9.98 0.82
N ASP A 36 -23.89 9.62 0.02
CA ASP A 36 -25.12 10.42 -0.06
C ASP A 36 -26.04 10.08 1.12
N GLU A 37 -26.94 11.01 1.46
CA GLU A 37 -27.84 10.92 2.61
C GLU A 37 -28.64 9.63 2.69
N ALA A 38 -29.33 9.29 1.59
CA ALA A 38 -30.16 8.08 1.52
C ALA A 38 -29.35 6.80 1.76
N TYR A 39 -28.10 6.73 1.26
CA TYR A 39 -27.26 5.54 1.45
C TYR A 39 -26.84 5.37 2.91
N LEU A 40 -26.39 6.46 3.55
CA LEU A 40 -25.94 6.38 4.95
C LEU A 40 -27.09 6.07 5.90
N LEU A 41 -28.27 6.67 5.69
CA LEU A 41 -29.46 6.39 6.49
C LEU A 41 -29.83 4.90 6.43
N LYS A 42 -29.92 4.35 5.21
CA LYS A 42 -30.14 2.92 5.00
C LYS A 42 -29.10 2.07 5.72
N ARG A 43 -27.81 2.44 5.63
CA ARG A 43 -26.74 1.68 6.27
C ARG A 43 -26.81 1.72 7.79
N PHE A 44 -27.24 2.84 8.36
CA PHE A 44 -27.45 2.98 9.80
C PHE A 44 -28.63 2.16 10.29
N GLU A 45 -29.73 2.10 9.55
CA GLU A 45 -30.88 1.22 9.85
C GLU A 45 -30.47 -0.26 9.87
N GLU A 46 -29.73 -0.71 8.85
CA GLU A 46 -29.18 -2.07 8.78
C GLU A 46 -28.24 -2.38 9.96
N HIS A 47 -27.45 -1.40 10.40
CA HIS A 47 -26.54 -1.58 11.54
C HIS A 47 -27.25 -1.54 12.89
N ALA A 48 -28.33 -0.76 13.02
CA ALA A 48 -29.15 -0.71 14.22
C ALA A 48 -29.85 -2.06 14.44
N THR A 49 -30.46 -2.62 13.39
CA THR A 49 -31.14 -3.92 13.43
C THR A 49 -30.18 -5.09 13.67
N LYS A 50 -28.95 -5.03 13.16
CA LYS A 50 -27.95 -6.10 13.35
C LYS A 50 -27.46 -6.25 14.80
N LYS A 51 -27.52 -5.19 15.62
CA LYS A 51 -27.05 -5.21 17.02
C LYS A 51 -27.89 -6.10 17.95
N GLU A 52 -29.11 -6.46 17.56
CA GLU A 52 -30.02 -7.27 18.40
C GLU A 52 -29.90 -8.79 18.16
N SER A 53 -29.12 -9.22 17.17
CA SER A 53 -28.90 -10.65 16.89
C SER A 53 -27.53 -11.11 17.40
N PRO A 54 -27.43 -12.19 18.21
CA PRO A 54 -26.14 -12.73 18.60
C PRO A 54 -25.50 -13.42 17.38
N LYS A 55 -24.50 -12.74 16.80
CA LYS A 55 -23.41 -13.27 15.95
C LYS A 55 -23.80 -14.01 14.65
N LYS A 56 -23.63 -13.32 13.51
CA LYS A 56 -22.94 -13.86 12.33
C LYS A 56 -21.98 -12.83 11.69
N LYS A 57 -20.69 -13.08 11.96
CA LYS A 57 -19.44 -12.82 11.19
C LYS A 57 -19.38 -11.52 10.37
N THR A 58 -18.60 -10.55 10.84
CA THR A 58 -18.07 -9.43 10.06
C THR A 58 -16.57 -9.67 9.83
N LEU A 59 -16.20 -9.94 8.57
CA LEU A 59 -14.87 -9.64 8.03
C LEU A 59 -14.84 -8.13 7.82
N SER A 60 -14.19 -7.37 8.70
CA SER A 60 -13.61 -6.03 8.43
C SER A 60 -13.18 -5.24 9.68
N ASP A 61 -13.27 -5.78 10.89
CA ASP A 61 -12.76 -5.12 12.10
C ASP A 61 -11.31 -5.51 12.41
N GLU A 62 -10.36 -5.19 11.52
CA GLU A 62 -8.94 -5.18 11.92
C GLU A 62 -8.11 -4.18 11.12
N TYR A 63 -8.43 -2.89 11.25
CA TYR A 63 -7.41 -1.87 11.02
C TYR A 63 -7.48 -0.82 12.12
N HIS A 64 -6.37 -0.77 12.87
CA HIS A 64 -5.94 0.31 13.78
C HIS A 64 -6.20 0.13 15.29
N ASN A 65 -5.35 -0.68 15.96
CA ASN A 65 -4.32 -0.18 16.90
C ASN A 65 -3.71 -1.31 17.73
N LYS A 66 -2.62 -1.88 17.21
CA LYS A 66 -1.50 -2.43 17.99
C LYS A 66 -0.32 -2.63 17.06
N ALA A 67 0.13 -1.51 16.49
CA ALA A 67 1.51 -1.42 16.06
C ALA A 67 2.36 -1.20 17.32
N LYS A 68 2.62 -2.28 18.05
CA LYS A 68 4.01 -2.47 18.48
C LYS A 68 4.80 -2.44 17.17
N PRO A 69 5.86 -1.62 17.02
CA PRO A 69 6.67 -1.71 15.81
C PRO A 69 6.99 -3.20 15.66
N PRO A 70 6.64 -3.85 14.54
CA PRO A 70 7.32 -5.08 14.21
C PRO A 70 8.77 -4.66 14.25
N ALA A 71 9.53 -5.22 15.18
CA ALA A 71 10.97 -5.28 14.99
C ALA A 71 11.09 -5.74 13.54
N ILE A 72 11.64 -4.88 12.69
CA ILE A 72 12.09 -5.27 11.38
C ILE A 72 13.18 -6.29 11.70
N GLN A 73 12.75 -7.53 11.91
CA GLN A 73 13.60 -8.67 11.69
C GLN A 73 13.77 -8.62 10.19
N HIS A 74 14.76 -7.85 9.76
CA HIS A 74 15.45 -8.11 8.52
C HIS A 74 15.58 -9.63 8.47
N PRO A 75 14.93 -10.34 7.53
CA PRO A 75 15.24 -11.73 7.32
C PRO A 75 16.61 -11.71 6.63
N ASN A 76 17.65 -11.45 7.41
CA ASN A 76 18.97 -12.01 7.17
C ASN A 76 18.84 -13.50 7.47
N SER A 77 18.11 -14.19 6.61
CA SER A 77 17.90 -15.62 6.66
C SER A 77 17.78 -16.06 5.22
N LEU A 78 18.94 -16.36 4.65
CA LEU A 78 19.16 -17.06 3.39
C LEU A 78 18.58 -18.47 3.49
N GLN A 79 17.25 -18.57 3.62
CA GLN A 79 16.51 -19.80 3.45
C GLN A 79 15.57 -19.54 2.29
N GLU A 80 16.13 -19.80 1.11
CA GLU A 80 15.52 -19.70 -0.21
C GLU A 80 14.51 -20.85 -0.39
N GLU A 81 13.59 -21.02 0.55
CA GLU A 81 12.45 -21.91 0.36
C GLU A 81 11.54 -21.25 -0.68
N PRO A 82 11.40 -21.81 -1.89
CA PRO A 82 10.66 -21.16 -2.94
C PRO A 82 9.20 -21.06 -2.50
N ILE A 83 8.72 -19.84 -2.30
CA ILE A 83 7.28 -19.59 -2.12
C ILE A 83 6.61 -20.17 -3.36
N ALA A 84 5.82 -21.23 -3.18
CA ALA A 84 5.09 -21.87 -4.26
C ALA A 84 3.96 -20.93 -4.71
N ILE A 85 4.28 -20.01 -5.63
CA ILE A 85 3.32 -19.06 -6.18
C ILE A 85 2.39 -19.82 -7.12
N GLN A 86 1.13 -19.98 -6.70
CA GLN A 86 0.09 -20.55 -7.53
C GLN A 86 -0.30 -19.56 -8.63
N PHE A 87 0.04 -19.86 -9.88
CA PHE A 87 -0.35 -19.06 -11.04
C PHE A 87 -1.81 -19.31 -11.40
N ILE A 88 -2.68 -18.38 -11.02
CA ILE A 88 -4.11 -18.40 -11.34
C ILE A 88 -4.32 -17.68 -12.68
N LYS A 89 -5.15 -18.23 -13.57
CA LYS A 89 -5.58 -17.53 -14.78
C LYS A 89 -6.40 -16.30 -14.38
N SER A 90 -5.98 -15.12 -14.79
CA SER A 90 -6.64 -13.86 -14.49
C SER A 90 -6.60 -12.96 -15.71
N ASP A 91 -7.72 -12.32 -16.02
CA ASP A 91 -7.81 -11.27 -17.05
C ASP A 91 -7.44 -9.88 -16.50
N LEU A 92 -7.16 -9.79 -15.18
CA LEU A 92 -6.77 -8.53 -14.56
C LEU A 92 -5.30 -8.22 -14.87
N ARG A 93 -5.07 -7.10 -15.55
CA ARG A 93 -3.73 -6.69 -16.01
C ARG A 93 -2.67 -6.69 -14.91
N LEU A 94 -3.02 -6.18 -13.72
CA LEU A 94 -2.12 -6.14 -12.56
C LEU A 94 -1.65 -7.53 -12.13
N VAL A 95 -2.55 -8.52 -12.13
CA VAL A 95 -2.23 -9.90 -11.74
C VAL A 95 -1.29 -10.52 -12.76
N ILE A 96 -1.55 -10.29 -14.04
CA ILE A 96 -0.69 -10.74 -15.15
C ILE A 96 0.71 -10.13 -15.02
N ASP A 97 0.80 -8.82 -14.81
CA ASP A 97 2.07 -8.11 -14.69
C ASP A 97 2.89 -8.61 -13.49
N LEU A 98 2.24 -8.81 -12.33
CA LEU A 98 2.90 -9.33 -11.14
C LEU A 98 3.41 -10.77 -11.33
N GLN A 99 2.60 -11.63 -11.96
CA GLN A 99 3.02 -12.99 -12.30
C GLN A 99 4.22 -12.99 -13.26
N ASN A 100 4.26 -12.06 -14.22
CA ASN A 100 5.39 -11.92 -15.13
C ASN A 100 6.66 -11.41 -14.43
N CYS A 101 6.54 -10.46 -13.50
CA CYS A 101 7.66 -10.00 -12.67
C CYS A 101 8.26 -11.15 -11.85
N VAL A 102 7.42 -11.95 -11.20
CA VAL A 102 7.87 -13.13 -10.44
C VAL A 102 8.60 -14.14 -11.33
N LYS A 103 8.03 -14.47 -12.50
CA LYS A 103 8.67 -15.37 -13.47
C LYS A 103 10.03 -14.86 -13.94
N ALA A 104 10.17 -13.55 -14.12
CA ALA A 104 11.44 -12.93 -14.49
C ALA A 104 12.48 -13.03 -13.36
N GLN A 105 12.06 -12.88 -12.10
CA GLN A 105 12.94 -13.02 -10.93
C GLN A 105 13.41 -14.45 -10.72
N GLN A 106 12.55 -15.44 -11.01
CA GLN A 106 12.90 -16.88 -10.94
C GLN A 106 13.78 -17.36 -12.11
N ASN A 107 13.95 -16.55 -13.16
CA ASN A 107 14.80 -16.90 -14.30
C ASN A 107 16.29 -16.68 -13.96
N SER A 108 17.06 -17.77 -13.92
CA SER A 108 18.49 -17.76 -13.58
C SER A 108 19.36 -16.93 -14.54
N VAL A 109 19.05 -16.92 -15.84
CA VAL A 109 19.76 -16.12 -16.85
C VAL A 109 19.51 -14.63 -16.63
N TYR A 110 18.25 -14.26 -16.36
CA TYR A 110 17.88 -12.89 -16.06
C TYR A 110 18.50 -12.41 -14.74
N ALA A 111 18.47 -13.24 -13.69
CA ALA A 111 19.10 -12.96 -12.41
C ALA A 111 20.61 -12.72 -12.54
N ASN A 112 21.31 -13.58 -13.29
CA ASN A 112 22.74 -13.41 -13.57
C ASN A 112 23.02 -12.13 -14.35
N LYS A 113 22.20 -11.81 -15.35
CA LYS A 113 22.33 -10.58 -16.14
C LYS A 113 22.14 -9.32 -15.27
N VAL A 114 21.15 -9.30 -14.39
CA VAL A 114 20.91 -8.19 -13.46
C VAL A 114 22.05 -8.06 -12.46
N LYS A 115 22.51 -9.17 -11.87
CA LYS A 115 23.69 -9.18 -10.99
C LYS A 115 24.90 -8.58 -11.68
N LEU A 116 25.26 -9.09 -12.86
CA LEU A 116 26.40 -8.60 -13.65
C LEU A 116 26.22 -7.13 -14.03
N SER A 117 25.04 -6.70 -14.46
CA SER A 117 24.74 -5.30 -14.77
C SER A 117 24.93 -4.39 -13.55
N ASN A 118 24.46 -4.82 -12.38
CA ASN A 118 24.59 -4.04 -11.13
C ASN A 118 26.07 -3.95 -10.71
N HIS A 119 26.83 -5.03 -10.86
CA HIS A 119 28.28 -5.04 -10.59
C HIS A 119 29.09 -4.21 -11.61
N LEU A 120 28.74 -4.26 -12.89
CA LEU A 120 29.41 -3.47 -13.94
C LEU A 120 29.13 -1.97 -13.79
N SER A 121 27.89 -1.59 -13.47
CA SER A 121 27.49 -0.19 -13.25
C SER A 121 28.13 0.42 -12.00
N THR A 122 28.25 -0.35 -10.92
CA THR A 122 28.95 0.11 -9.71
C THR A 122 30.45 0.28 -9.93
N ASN A 123 31.09 -0.64 -10.67
CA ASN A 123 32.51 -0.54 -11.01
C ASN A 123 32.83 0.63 -11.97
N SER A 124 31.90 1.04 -12.84
CA SER A 124 32.07 2.22 -13.70
C SER A 124 31.84 3.53 -12.94
N PHE A 125 31.00 3.54 -11.91
CA PHE A 125 30.82 4.70 -11.02
C PHE A 125 32.02 4.93 -10.09
N VAL A 126 32.67 3.86 -9.61
CA VAL A 126 33.88 3.95 -8.78
C VAL A 126 35.11 4.40 -9.58
N ASN A 127 35.26 3.94 -10.83
CA ASN A 127 36.43 4.30 -11.68
C ASN A 127 36.42 5.73 -12.23
N GLN A 128 35.30 6.46 -12.18
CA GLN A 128 35.27 7.88 -12.55
C GLN A 128 35.63 8.81 -11.39
N ASN A 129 35.53 8.35 -10.13
CA ASN A 129 35.82 9.17 -8.94
C ASN A 129 37.29 9.08 -8.46
N THR A 130 38.12 8.22 -9.05
CA THR A 130 39.55 8.09 -8.70
C THR A 130 40.50 8.87 -9.61
N LYS A 131 40.00 9.60 -10.60
CA LYS A 131 40.82 10.38 -11.55
C LYS A 131 40.99 11.87 -11.19
N ASP A 132 40.23 12.40 -10.23
CA ASP A 132 40.21 13.85 -9.91
C ASP A 132 40.87 14.20 -8.57
N GLY A 133 41.75 13.33 -8.06
CA GLY A 133 42.39 13.47 -6.74
C GLY A 133 43.91 13.44 -6.74
N SER A 134 44.59 13.88 -7.81
CA SER A 134 46.05 14.06 -7.80
C SER A 134 46.40 15.51 -8.13
N GLY A 135 46.33 16.35 -7.10
CA GLY A 135 46.71 17.75 -7.15
C GLY A 135 47.35 18.17 -5.82
N ARG A 136 48.69 18.18 -5.81
CA ARG A 136 49.57 19.02 -4.98
C ARG A 136 49.66 18.69 -3.48
N SER A 137 50.82 18.15 -3.08
CA SER A 137 51.45 18.51 -1.80
C SER A 137 52.96 18.42 -1.91
N THR A 138 53.58 19.54 -1.51
CA THR A 138 55.00 19.88 -1.29
C THR A 138 55.96 19.75 -2.46
#